data_AF-A0A523PR08-F1
#
_entry.id   AF-A0A523PR08-F1
#
_cell.length_a   1.000
_cell.length_b   1.000
_cell.length_c   1.000
_cell.angle_alpha   90.00
_cell.angle_beta   90.00
_cell.angle_gamma   90.00
#
_symmetry.space_group_name_H-M   'P 1'
#
loop_
_entity.id
_entity.type
_entity.pdbx_description
1 polymer ?
#
loop_
_entity_poly.entity_id
_entity_poly.type
_entity_poly.pdbx_seq_one_letter_code
_entity_poly.pdbx_strand_id
1 'polypeptide(L)'
;MELTPANTALLVFLAAILGALPALTRRWSPRGLHKLVSISAGIFLGSVFLHLLPELALETAPAGPAERPSVTPWVAVLVGFLLLFVVERVWLEKRGGRDGADTHQVLLLATFLGLGVHASTMGLSLSAIRDNLDWPLLATILGHKAAEAFSLAAVFSLAGRSRRRTLLPLVLFAAITPAGLLLGDLVVDASGPFATILAGFACGTFLYVAVCDLLPEVFHDTEQSWTKLGWVLLGILFTALVLPDGAIVGFLAAGLAESAHVFVEMAPFLLLGFAIAGILSEVLEPELLTRHLAGDDLASVGKAALIGAPLPLCSCSVLPVAASLRKAGASKGATSSFLIATPETGADSVTVTWALLDPLMTIARPVGAIVSAFITGAAVNLFARGRPDEPASAAPAVPGPEASEPAAPEDECCATLEAHDGPAGAGDARSEREGSFLRRAARYAFVDMIDDLAWLLLVGILLSGVISAAVPAELFEQPIARGFSGLVLMLVVGIPIYVCAAASTPIAASLILKGLSPGAALVFLLASPATNAASIVAMSRMLGRRVVIVHLAVLGVTTLALGALVDALYPLLSIVPSAAMGPEHGGSAGWIARGSALVLAILMLLSLVRTRLGSGAPRSVPDSTDGHSVLPT
;
A
#
# COMPACT_ATOMS: atom_id res chain seq x y z
N MET A 1 -33.85 25.63 3.38
CA MET A 1 -34.81 24.74 2.71
C MET A 1 -35.05 23.60 3.68
N GLU A 2 -36.23 23.48 4.28
CA GLU A 2 -36.49 22.36 5.20
C GLU A 2 -36.53 21.06 4.39
N LEU A 3 -35.49 20.24 4.53
CA LEU A 3 -35.34 18.96 3.84
C LEU A 3 -36.06 17.88 4.63
N THR A 4 -37.32 17.60 4.27
CA THR A 4 -38.05 16.47 4.86
C THR A 4 -37.36 15.14 4.54
N PRO A 5 -37.50 14.09 5.38
CA PRO A 5 -36.89 12.78 5.11
C PRO A 5 -37.23 12.25 3.72
N ALA A 6 -38.49 12.39 3.30
CA ALA A 6 -38.95 11.96 1.99
C ALA A 6 -38.29 12.72 0.83
N ASN A 7 -38.10 14.04 0.98
CA ASN A 7 -37.45 14.86 -0.05
C ASN A 7 -35.96 14.52 -0.16
N THR A 8 -35.26 14.35 0.97
CA THR A 8 -33.85 13.94 0.99
C THR A 8 -33.68 12.55 0.39
N ALA A 9 -34.53 11.59 0.78
CA ALA A 9 -34.57 10.24 0.22
C ALA A 9 -34.76 10.28 -1.31
N LEU A 10 -35.69 11.10 -1.81
CA LEU A 10 -35.93 11.26 -3.23
C LEU A 10 -34.72 11.87 -3.95
N LEU A 11 -34.10 12.92 -3.41
CA LEU A 11 -32.92 13.54 -4.00
C LEU A 11 -31.75 12.56 -4.12
N VAL A 12 -31.48 11.79 -3.06
CA VAL A 12 -30.42 10.77 -3.04
C VAL A 12 -30.71 9.65 -4.05
N PHE A 13 -31.97 9.19 -4.11
CA PHE A 13 -32.39 8.19 -5.11
C PHE A 13 -32.19 8.71 -6.54
N LEU A 14 -32.66 9.92 -6.82
CA LEU A 14 -32.54 10.53 -8.14
C LEU A 14 -31.07 10.76 -8.52
N ALA A 15 -30.23 11.21 -7.59
CA ALA A 15 -28.80 11.37 -7.83
C ALA A 15 -28.13 10.04 -8.21
N ALA A 16 -28.46 8.94 -7.53
CA ALA A 16 -27.96 7.61 -7.88
C ALA A 16 -28.40 7.18 -9.29
N ILE A 17 -29.69 7.34 -9.63
CA ILE A 17 -30.20 6.98 -10.96
C ILE A 17 -29.54 7.84 -12.05
N LEU A 18 -29.48 9.16 -11.85
CA LEU A 18 -28.86 10.10 -12.79
C LEU A 18 -27.37 9.81 -12.98
N GLY A 19 -26.65 9.49 -11.90
CA GLY A 19 -25.23 9.13 -11.94
C GLY A 19 -24.95 7.86 -12.76
N ALA A 20 -25.86 6.89 -12.74
CA ALA A 20 -25.71 5.67 -13.51
C ALA A 20 -26.12 5.78 -15.00
N LEU A 21 -26.92 6.78 -15.37
CA LEU A 21 -27.39 6.97 -16.75
C LEU A 21 -26.26 7.06 -17.79
N PRO A 22 -25.15 7.79 -17.57
CA PRO A 22 -24.03 7.82 -18.51
C PRO A 22 -23.50 6.42 -18.85
N ALA A 23 -23.31 5.55 -17.86
CA ALA A 23 -22.83 4.19 -18.06
C ALA A 23 -23.84 3.31 -18.83
N LEU A 24 -25.15 3.55 -18.61
CA LEU A 24 -26.22 2.76 -19.21
C LEU A 24 -26.66 3.20 -20.61
N THR A 25 -26.64 4.50 -20.90
CA THR A 25 -27.27 5.05 -22.13
C THR A 25 -26.29 5.12 -23.30
N ARG A 26 -25.03 5.47 -23.03
CA ARG A 26 -24.00 5.64 -24.04
C ARG A 26 -23.17 4.36 -24.20
N ARG A 27 -22.79 4.02 -25.45
CA ARG A 27 -21.78 2.98 -25.70
C ARG A 27 -20.41 3.62 -25.54
N TRP A 28 -19.80 3.44 -24.37
CA TRP A 28 -18.44 3.91 -24.11
C TRP A 28 -17.43 2.96 -24.73
N SER A 29 -16.31 3.51 -25.21
CA SER A 29 -15.11 2.70 -25.38
C SER A 29 -14.56 2.31 -24.01
N PRO A 30 -13.84 1.17 -23.88
CA PRO A 30 -13.20 0.79 -22.62
C PRO A 30 -12.36 1.92 -22.01
N ARG A 31 -11.59 2.62 -22.86
CA ARG A 31 -10.80 3.81 -22.50
C ARG A 31 -11.65 4.95 -21.92
N GLY A 32 -12.82 5.22 -22.52
CA GLY A 32 -13.71 6.27 -22.03
C GLY A 32 -14.31 5.93 -20.67
N LEU A 33 -14.64 4.66 -20.46
CA LEU A 33 -15.19 4.19 -19.19
C LEU A 33 -14.13 4.23 -18.07
N HIS A 34 -12.89 3.84 -18.36
CA HIS A 34 -11.78 3.90 -17.39
C HIS A 34 -11.46 5.33 -16.93
N LYS A 35 -11.57 6.33 -17.82
CA LYS A 35 -11.44 7.76 -17.44
C LYS A 35 -12.51 8.19 -16.45
N LEU A 36 -13.76 7.80 -16.67
CA LEU A 36 -14.86 8.13 -15.76
C LEU A 36 -14.74 7.39 -14.42
N VAL A 37 -14.28 6.12 -14.43
CA VAL A 37 -13.95 5.38 -13.21
C VAL A 37 -12.80 6.06 -12.45
N SER A 38 -11.82 6.63 -13.16
CA SER A 38 -10.74 7.42 -12.54
C SER A 38 -11.25 8.66 -11.83
N ILE A 39 -12.18 9.40 -12.44
CA ILE A 39 -12.84 10.55 -11.79
C ILE A 39 -13.60 10.07 -10.55
N SER A 40 -14.35 8.97 -10.66
CA SER A 40 -15.08 8.39 -9.52
C SER A 40 -14.15 8.02 -8.37
N ALA A 41 -13.02 7.34 -8.65
CA ALA A 41 -12.00 7.02 -7.66
C ALA A 41 -11.49 8.28 -6.94
N GLY A 42 -11.27 9.36 -7.70
CA GLY A 42 -10.91 10.67 -7.17
C GLY A 42 -11.98 11.30 -6.27
N ILE A 43 -13.26 11.21 -6.66
CA ILE A 43 -14.38 11.71 -5.84
C ILE A 43 -14.47 10.95 -4.51
N PHE A 44 -14.29 9.63 -4.54
CA PHE A 44 -14.28 8.80 -3.32
C PHE A 44 -13.11 9.17 -2.41
N LEU A 45 -11.89 9.24 -2.97
CA LEU A 45 -10.71 9.59 -2.19
C LEU A 45 -10.80 11.02 -1.63
N GLY A 46 -11.29 11.96 -2.43
CA GLY A 46 -11.59 13.33 -2.01
C GLY A 46 -12.63 13.37 -0.89
N SER A 47 -13.70 12.58 -0.99
CA SER A 47 -14.76 12.55 0.03
C SER A 47 -14.23 12.00 1.36
N VAL A 48 -13.35 10.99 1.33
CA VAL A 48 -12.73 10.45 2.53
C VAL A 48 -11.81 11.48 3.20
N PHE A 49 -10.84 12.02 2.46
CA PHE A 49 -9.77 12.83 3.06
C PHE A 49 -10.12 14.30 3.24
N LEU A 50 -11.01 14.87 2.43
CA LEU A 50 -11.37 16.28 2.51
C LEU A 50 -12.64 16.54 3.31
N HIS A 51 -13.45 15.50 3.55
CA HIS A 51 -14.74 15.65 4.24
C HIS A 51 -14.91 14.66 5.40
N LEU A 52 -14.99 13.35 5.13
CA LEU A 52 -15.40 12.37 6.15
C LEU A 52 -14.40 12.25 7.30
N LEU A 53 -13.09 12.19 7.03
CA LEU A 53 -12.07 12.10 8.10
C LEU A 53 -11.95 13.41 8.90
N PRO A 54 -11.85 14.61 8.26
CA PRO A 54 -11.87 15.86 9.00
C PRO A 54 -13.14 16.07 9.84
N GLU A 55 -14.31 15.77 9.29
CA GLU A 55 -15.57 15.89 10.02
C GLU A 55 -15.61 14.94 11.23
N LEU A 56 -15.18 13.69 11.04
CA LEU A 56 -15.07 12.72 12.13
C LEU A 56 -14.11 13.22 13.22
N ALA A 57 -13.01 13.90 12.86
CA ALA A 57 -12.09 14.51 13.81
C ALA A 57 -12.74 15.65 14.60
N LEU A 58 -13.55 16.48 13.94
CA LEU A 58 -14.28 17.57 14.58
C LEU A 58 -15.39 17.07 15.51
N GLU A 59 -16.19 16.09 15.07
CA GLU A 59 -17.26 15.49 15.87
C GLU A 59 -16.73 14.71 17.08
N THR A 60 -15.53 14.14 16.96
CA THR A 60 -14.89 13.41 18.06
C THR A 60 -14.09 14.31 18.99
N ALA A 61 -13.83 15.57 18.62
CA ALA A 61 -13.06 16.52 19.43
C ALA A 61 -13.74 16.77 20.79
N PRO A 62 -12.97 16.93 21.87
CA PRO A 62 -13.54 17.12 23.20
C PRO A 62 -14.24 18.49 23.30
N ALA A 63 -15.46 18.51 23.86
CA ALA A 63 -16.24 19.75 24.00
C ALA A 63 -15.70 20.70 25.09
N GLY A 64 -14.73 20.22 25.89
CA GLY A 64 -14.04 21.02 26.90
C GLY A 64 -12.74 20.36 27.39
N PRO A 65 -11.89 21.10 28.13
CA PRO A 65 -10.54 20.66 28.53
C PRO A 65 -10.50 19.46 29.48
N ALA A 66 -11.65 19.02 30.01
CA ALA A 66 -11.77 17.86 30.90
C ALA A 66 -12.35 16.61 30.22
N GLU A 67 -12.90 16.74 29.01
CA GLU A 67 -13.45 15.62 28.25
C GLU A 67 -12.39 14.99 27.36
N ARG A 68 -12.45 13.66 27.19
CA ARG A 68 -11.56 12.94 26.28
C ARG A 68 -12.30 12.62 24.99
N PRO A 69 -11.69 12.83 23.82
CA PRO A 69 -12.33 12.58 22.54
C PRO A 69 -12.61 11.11 22.30
N SER A 70 -13.77 10.79 21.75
CA SER A 70 -14.17 9.39 21.56
C SER A 70 -13.42 8.75 20.38
N VAL A 71 -12.84 7.56 20.62
CA VAL A 71 -12.12 6.80 19.57
C VAL A 71 -12.95 5.72 18.92
N THR A 72 -14.12 5.44 19.49
CA THR A 72 -15.05 4.45 18.95
C THR A 72 -15.38 4.71 17.47
N PRO A 73 -15.59 5.97 17.01
CA PRO A 73 -15.81 6.25 15.59
C PRO A 73 -14.59 5.95 14.71
N TRP A 74 -13.36 6.24 15.18
CA TRP A 74 -12.12 5.91 14.48
C TRP A 74 -11.88 4.40 14.35
N VAL A 75 -12.20 3.65 15.40
CA VAL A 75 -12.19 2.18 15.36
C VAL A 75 -13.23 1.67 14.37
N ALA A 76 -14.40 2.33 14.29
CA ALA A 76 -15.42 1.99 13.32
C ALA A 76 -14.93 2.19 11.87
N VAL A 77 -14.11 3.21 11.58
CA VAL A 77 -13.42 3.36 10.27
C VAL A 77 -12.62 2.11 9.93
N LEU A 78 -11.78 1.64 10.86
CA LEU A 78 -10.99 0.43 10.62
C LEU A 78 -11.89 -0.82 10.44
N VAL A 79 -12.91 -0.97 11.29
CA VAL A 79 -13.85 -2.10 11.21
C VAL A 79 -14.59 -2.11 9.87
N GLY A 80 -15.06 -0.95 9.40
CA GLY A 80 -15.71 -0.81 8.09
C GLY A 80 -14.79 -1.21 6.94
N PHE A 81 -13.53 -0.75 6.98
CA PHE A 81 -12.52 -1.10 5.98
C PHE A 81 -12.24 -2.61 5.96
N LEU A 82 -11.99 -3.21 7.12
CA LEU A 82 -11.67 -4.63 7.24
C LEU A 82 -12.84 -5.54 6.93
N LEU A 83 -14.07 -5.14 7.27
CA LEU A 83 -15.26 -5.91 6.95
C LEU A 83 -15.37 -6.12 5.44
N LEU A 84 -15.24 -5.04 4.66
CA LEU A 84 -15.30 -5.15 3.20
C LEU A 84 -14.14 -5.99 2.64
N PHE A 85 -12.92 -5.78 3.15
CA PHE A 85 -11.77 -6.63 2.80
C PHE A 85 -12.06 -8.12 3.02
N VAL A 86 -12.62 -8.49 4.17
CA VAL A 86 -12.94 -9.89 4.49
C VAL A 86 -14.06 -10.41 3.60
N VAL A 87 -15.14 -9.64 3.42
CA VAL A 87 -16.29 -10.06 2.59
C VAL A 87 -15.86 -10.30 1.15
N GLU A 88 -15.11 -9.38 0.56
CA GLU A 88 -14.74 -9.46 -0.84
C GLU A 88 -13.55 -10.39 -1.11
N ARG A 89 -12.42 -10.16 -0.44
CA ARG A 89 -11.16 -10.86 -0.73
C ARG A 89 -11.05 -12.21 -0.04
N VAL A 90 -11.67 -12.39 1.13
CA VAL A 90 -11.55 -13.65 1.89
C VAL A 90 -12.73 -14.59 1.62
N TRP A 91 -13.96 -14.07 1.64
CA TRP A 91 -15.16 -14.90 1.54
C TRP A 91 -15.60 -15.16 0.09
N LEU A 92 -15.75 -14.11 -0.72
CA LEU A 92 -16.29 -14.24 -2.08
C LEU A 92 -15.29 -14.83 -3.07
N GLU A 93 -14.02 -14.43 -3.03
CA GLU A 93 -12.97 -14.99 -3.90
C GLU A 93 -12.80 -16.51 -3.71
N LYS A 94 -12.99 -17.00 -2.48
CA LYS A 94 -12.94 -18.44 -2.15
C LYS A 94 -14.10 -19.25 -2.75
N ARG A 95 -15.26 -18.62 -2.97
CA ARG A 95 -16.42 -19.27 -3.61
C ARG A 95 -16.27 -19.31 -5.13
N GLY A 96 -15.72 -18.27 -5.75
CA GLY A 96 -15.44 -18.24 -7.19
C GLY A 96 -14.46 -19.33 -7.65
N GLY A 97 -13.45 -19.65 -6.84
CA GLY A 97 -12.48 -20.69 -7.17
C GLY A 97 -12.90 -22.14 -6.90
N ARG A 98 -14.05 -22.39 -6.25
CA ARG A 98 -14.45 -23.75 -5.84
C ARG A 98 -15.50 -24.41 -6.71
N ASP A 99 -16.39 -23.63 -7.34
CA ASP A 99 -17.60 -24.20 -7.95
C ASP A 99 -17.68 -24.01 -9.47
N GLY A 100 -16.61 -23.57 -10.15
CA GLY A 100 -16.68 -23.24 -11.58
C GLY A 100 -17.70 -22.13 -11.90
N ALA A 101 -18.16 -21.40 -10.88
CA ALA A 101 -19.02 -20.25 -11.03
C ALA A 101 -18.28 -19.17 -11.82
N ASP A 102 -18.93 -18.60 -12.83
CA ASP A 102 -18.39 -17.50 -13.64
C ASP A 102 -17.74 -16.45 -12.72
N THR A 103 -16.42 -16.32 -12.80
CA THR A 103 -15.63 -15.34 -12.03
C THR A 103 -16.24 -13.93 -12.09
N HIS A 104 -16.86 -13.60 -13.22
CA HIS A 104 -17.61 -12.36 -13.43
C HIS A 104 -18.84 -12.21 -12.50
N GLN A 105 -19.62 -13.26 -12.24
CA GLN A 105 -20.79 -13.16 -11.37
C GLN A 105 -20.40 -12.94 -9.91
N VAL A 106 -19.31 -13.57 -9.47
CA VAL A 106 -18.78 -13.40 -8.11
C VAL A 106 -18.29 -11.97 -7.92
N LEU A 107 -17.56 -11.41 -8.90
CA LEU A 107 -17.14 -10.01 -8.87
C LEU A 107 -18.34 -9.06 -8.79
N LEU A 108 -19.35 -9.25 -9.66
CA LEU A 108 -20.53 -8.38 -9.68
C LEU A 108 -21.33 -8.43 -8.37
N LEU A 109 -21.44 -9.62 -7.76
CA LEU A 109 -22.09 -9.80 -6.47
C LEU A 109 -21.28 -9.15 -5.34
N ALA A 110 -19.94 -9.29 -5.37
CA ALA A 110 -19.05 -8.68 -4.40
C ALA A 110 -19.16 -7.15 -4.41
N THR A 111 -19.05 -6.55 -5.59
CA THR A 111 -19.19 -5.09 -5.75
C THR A 111 -20.56 -4.60 -5.29
N PHE A 112 -21.64 -5.33 -5.63
CA PHE A 112 -22.99 -4.96 -5.19
C PHE A 112 -23.16 -5.05 -3.66
N LEU A 113 -22.69 -6.13 -3.03
CA LEU A 113 -22.80 -6.31 -1.59
C LEU A 113 -21.92 -5.32 -0.82
N GLY A 114 -20.68 -5.10 -1.27
CA GLY A 114 -19.75 -4.17 -0.65
C GLY A 114 -20.25 -2.73 -0.68
N LEU A 115 -20.63 -2.23 -1.86
CA LEU A 115 -21.26 -0.92 -2.00
C LEU A 115 -22.63 -0.86 -1.30
N GLY A 116 -23.37 -1.97 -1.24
CA GLY A 116 -24.66 -2.03 -0.54
C GLY A 116 -24.54 -1.83 0.96
N VAL A 117 -23.55 -2.47 1.60
CA VAL A 117 -23.23 -2.24 3.03
C VAL A 117 -22.89 -0.77 3.24
N HIS A 118 -22.02 -0.21 2.40
CA HIS A 118 -21.67 1.20 2.43
C HIS A 118 -22.92 2.09 2.35
N ALA A 119 -23.72 1.94 1.29
CA ALA A 119 -24.93 2.73 1.02
C ALA A 119 -25.95 2.68 2.16
N SER A 120 -26.05 1.54 2.87
CA SER A 120 -26.95 1.37 4.01
C SER A 120 -26.50 2.19 5.23
N THR A 121 -25.22 2.12 5.57
CA THR A 121 -24.65 2.87 6.70
C THR A 121 -24.60 4.37 6.46
N MET A 122 -24.41 4.77 5.20
CA MET A 122 -24.56 6.16 4.78
C MET A 122 -26.00 6.65 4.98
N GLY A 123 -27.00 5.86 4.59
CA GLY A 123 -28.41 6.21 4.79
C GLY A 123 -28.74 6.43 6.27
N LEU A 124 -28.35 5.48 7.12
CA LEU A 124 -28.55 5.57 8.56
C LEU A 124 -27.82 6.79 9.16
N SER A 125 -26.57 7.05 8.77
CA SER A 125 -25.81 8.22 9.24
C SER A 125 -26.45 9.53 8.78
N LEU A 126 -26.95 9.58 7.54
CA LEU A 126 -27.60 10.76 6.98
C LEU A 126 -28.86 11.16 7.74
N SER A 127 -29.59 10.21 8.33
CA SER A 127 -30.75 10.52 9.17
C SER A 127 -30.40 11.39 10.38
N ALA A 128 -29.22 11.18 10.99
CA ALA A 128 -28.78 11.92 12.17
C ALA A 128 -28.34 13.36 11.86
N ILE A 129 -27.77 13.59 10.67
CA ILE A 129 -27.24 14.90 10.26
C ILE A 129 -28.21 15.69 9.36
N ARG A 130 -29.32 15.07 8.91
CA ARG A 130 -30.25 15.62 7.90
C ARG A 130 -30.70 17.04 8.21
N ASP A 131 -31.08 17.29 9.46
CA ASP A 131 -31.64 18.56 9.88
C ASP A 131 -30.59 19.70 9.90
N ASN A 132 -29.30 19.34 9.88
CA ASN A 132 -28.17 20.27 9.83
C ASN A 132 -27.49 20.33 8.44
N LEU A 133 -28.06 19.69 7.41
CA LEU A 133 -27.48 19.69 6.07
C LEU A 133 -27.53 21.07 5.44
N ASP A 134 -26.35 21.64 5.19
CA ASP A 134 -26.19 22.77 4.29
C ASP A 134 -26.11 22.31 2.82
N TRP A 135 -26.19 23.27 1.89
CA TRP A 135 -26.14 22.96 0.47
C TRP A 135 -24.81 22.36 0.00
N PRO A 136 -23.63 22.87 0.45
CA PRO A 136 -22.33 22.26 0.16
C PRO A 136 -22.24 20.77 0.57
N LEU A 137 -22.68 20.44 1.79
CA LEU A 137 -22.67 19.08 2.29
C LEU A 137 -23.65 18.19 1.51
N LEU A 138 -24.86 18.68 1.25
CA LEU A 138 -25.83 17.97 0.41
C LEU A 138 -25.29 17.74 -1.00
N ALA A 139 -24.66 18.73 -1.63
CA ALA A 139 -24.08 18.59 -2.96
C ALA A 139 -22.94 17.57 -2.99
N THR A 140 -22.10 17.54 -1.95
CA THR A 140 -21.06 16.52 -1.78
C THR A 140 -21.68 15.12 -1.69
N ILE A 141 -22.74 14.97 -0.88
CA ILE A 141 -23.52 13.74 -0.70
C ILE A 141 -24.11 13.24 -2.02
N LEU A 142 -24.78 14.12 -2.76
CA LEU A 142 -25.40 13.77 -4.04
C LEU A 142 -24.33 13.46 -5.10
N GLY A 143 -23.22 14.19 -5.11
CA GLY A 143 -22.11 14.00 -6.04
C GLY A 143 -21.44 12.64 -5.89
N HIS A 144 -21.09 12.24 -4.66
CA HIS A 144 -20.51 10.92 -4.44
C HIS A 144 -21.54 9.79 -4.62
N LYS A 145 -22.82 10.01 -4.32
CA LYS A 145 -23.88 9.02 -4.59
C LYS A 145 -24.05 8.76 -6.10
N ALA A 146 -23.96 9.82 -6.90
CA ALA A 146 -23.97 9.70 -8.35
C ALA A 146 -22.73 8.92 -8.85
N ALA A 147 -21.54 9.23 -8.32
CA ALA A 147 -20.30 8.54 -8.66
C ALA A 147 -20.31 7.05 -8.25
N GLU A 148 -20.90 6.73 -7.11
CA GLU A 148 -21.07 5.36 -6.61
C GLU A 148 -21.95 4.52 -7.55
N ALA A 149 -23.13 5.04 -7.89
CA ALA A 149 -24.05 4.37 -8.79
C ALA A 149 -23.50 4.26 -10.22
N PHE A 150 -22.74 5.28 -10.67
CA PHE A 150 -21.98 5.23 -11.91
C PHE A 150 -20.99 4.06 -11.91
N SER A 151 -20.21 3.91 -10.84
CA SER A 151 -19.16 2.88 -10.73
C SER A 151 -19.76 1.48 -10.78
N LEU A 152 -20.84 1.23 -10.04
CA LEU A 152 -21.57 -0.04 -10.10
C LEU A 152 -22.07 -0.34 -11.52
N ALA A 153 -22.69 0.64 -12.19
CA ALA A 153 -23.18 0.48 -13.56
C ALA A 153 -22.04 0.28 -14.58
N ALA A 154 -20.89 0.94 -14.38
CA ALA A 154 -19.69 0.80 -15.20
C ALA A 154 -19.10 -0.60 -15.09
N VAL A 155 -18.88 -1.11 -13.88
CA VAL A 155 -18.39 -2.48 -13.62
C VAL A 155 -19.32 -3.52 -14.26
N PHE A 156 -20.64 -3.34 -14.12
CA PHE A 156 -21.62 -4.25 -14.70
C PHE A 156 -21.57 -4.24 -16.23
N SER A 157 -21.32 -3.07 -16.82
CA SER A 157 -21.17 -2.91 -18.27
C SER A 157 -19.85 -3.51 -18.78
N LEU A 158 -18.74 -3.34 -18.05
CA LEU A 158 -17.44 -3.93 -18.35
C LEU A 158 -17.47 -5.45 -18.28
N ALA A 159 -18.22 -6.02 -17.33
CA ALA A 159 -18.45 -7.45 -17.23
C ALA A 159 -19.38 -8.04 -18.31
N GLY A 160 -19.75 -7.26 -19.34
CA GLY A 160 -20.57 -7.72 -20.46
C GLY A 160 -22.06 -7.92 -20.14
N ARG A 161 -22.55 -7.45 -18.99
CA ARG A 161 -23.96 -7.59 -18.60
C ARG A 161 -24.85 -6.69 -19.45
N SER A 162 -25.95 -7.23 -19.98
CA SER A 162 -26.87 -6.44 -20.80
C SER A 162 -27.59 -5.37 -19.98
N ARG A 163 -27.85 -4.20 -20.59
CA ARG A 163 -28.50 -3.05 -19.94
C ARG A 163 -29.74 -3.43 -19.11
N ARG A 164 -30.61 -4.28 -19.68
CA ARG A 164 -31.83 -4.76 -19.00
C ARG A 164 -31.55 -5.54 -17.71
N ARG A 165 -30.46 -6.33 -17.68
CA ARG A 165 -30.03 -7.10 -16.51
C ARG A 165 -29.30 -6.25 -15.47
N THR A 166 -28.86 -5.05 -15.82
CA THR A 166 -28.20 -4.08 -14.92
C THR A 166 -29.21 -3.17 -14.21
N LEU A 167 -30.36 -2.88 -14.84
CA LEU A 167 -31.36 -1.96 -14.29
C LEU A 167 -31.90 -2.39 -12.93
N LEU A 168 -32.30 -3.65 -12.74
CA LEU A 168 -32.89 -4.09 -11.47
C LEU A 168 -31.90 -3.97 -10.30
N PRO A 169 -30.68 -4.54 -10.35
CA PRO A 169 -29.68 -4.32 -9.30
C PRO A 169 -29.42 -2.84 -9.06
N LEU A 170 -29.32 -2.02 -10.10
CA LEU A 170 -29.08 -0.59 -9.94
C LEU A 170 -30.22 0.13 -9.20
N VAL A 171 -31.48 -0.17 -9.53
CA VAL A 171 -32.62 0.45 -8.84
C VAL A 171 -32.69 -0.01 -7.38
N LEU A 172 -32.44 -1.30 -7.13
CA LEU A 172 -32.35 -1.82 -5.76
C LEU A 172 -31.25 -1.09 -4.99
N PHE A 173 -30.08 -0.94 -5.59
CA PHE A 173 -28.95 -0.23 -5.02
C PHE A 173 -29.25 1.25 -4.72
N ALA A 174 -29.86 1.96 -5.68
CA ALA A 174 -30.28 3.35 -5.52
C ALA A 174 -31.27 3.53 -4.36
N ALA A 175 -32.07 2.51 -4.05
CA ALA A 175 -33.02 2.51 -2.95
C ALA A 175 -32.41 2.21 -1.57
N ILE A 176 -31.18 1.67 -1.49
CA ILE A 176 -30.57 1.29 -0.20
C ILE A 176 -30.35 2.51 0.70
N THR A 177 -29.74 3.59 0.19
CA THR A 177 -29.48 4.80 0.99
C THR A 177 -30.77 5.50 1.44
N PRO A 178 -31.78 5.72 0.55
CA PRO A 178 -33.10 6.19 0.95
C PRO A 178 -33.76 5.32 2.02
N ALA A 179 -33.71 3.99 1.88
CA ALA A 179 -34.26 3.08 2.87
C ALA A 179 -33.51 3.19 4.21
N GLY A 180 -32.17 3.27 4.17
CA GLY A 180 -31.35 3.50 5.35
C GLY A 180 -31.67 4.81 6.05
N LEU A 181 -31.91 5.90 5.32
CA LEU A 181 -32.32 7.19 5.88
C LEU A 181 -33.68 7.09 6.59
N LEU A 182 -34.68 6.53 5.92
CA LEU A 182 -36.03 6.41 6.50
C LEU A 182 -36.08 5.45 7.70
N LEU A 183 -35.27 4.39 7.69
CA LEU A 183 -35.11 3.50 8.84
C LEU A 183 -34.29 4.16 9.96
N GLY A 184 -33.34 5.02 9.60
CA GLY A 184 -32.50 5.76 10.54
C GLY A 184 -33.32 6.65 11.47
N ASP A 185 -34.33 7.35 10.93
CA ASP A 185 -35.26 8.17 11.73
C ASP A 185 -36.01 7.35 12.82
N LEU A 186 -36.06 6.01 12.70
CA LEU A 186 -36.71 5.13 13.68
C LEU A 186 -35.75 4.52 14.70
N VAL A 187 -34.45 4.49 14.42
CA VAL A 187 -33.46 3.65 15.15
C VAL A 187 -32.25 4.46 15.62
N VAL A 188 -31.95 5.58 14.97
CA VAL A 188 -30.76 6.40 15.24
C VAL A 188 -31.19 7.67 15.95
N ASP A 189 -30.83 7.78 17.22
CA ASP A 189 -30.91 9.04 17.93
C ASP A 189 -29.82 9.99 17.40
N ALA A 190 -30.22 11.13 16.84
CA ALA A 190 -29.31 12.12 16.25
C ALA A 190 -28.27 12.68 17.24
N SER A 191 -28.53 12.59 18.55
CA SER A 191 -27.62 13.04 19.62
C SER A 191 -26.78 11.90 20.23
N GLY A 192 -26.96 10.66 19.77
CA GLY A 192 -26.30 9.49 20.35
C GLY A 192 -24.93 9.20 19.74
N PRO A 193 -24.03 8.52 20.48
CA PRO A 193 -22.73 8.07 19.97
C PRO A 193 -22.86 7.08 18.81
N PHE A 194 -24.05 6.53 18.57
CA PHE A 194 -24.30 5.58 17.49
C PHE A 194 -24.19 6.23 16.11
N ALA A 195 -24.62 7.48 15.94
CA ALA A 195 -24.54 8.19 14.68
C ALA A 195 -23.09 8.41 14.22
N THR A 196 -22.22 8.87 15.13
CA THR A 196 -20.80 9.09 14.86
C THR A 196 -20.06 7.77 14.60
N ILE A 197 -20.42 6.68 15.28
CA ILE A 197 -19.91 5.33 14.99
C ILE A 197 -20.29 4.88 13.58
N LEU A 198 -21.55 5.10 13.16
CA LEU A 198 -22.00 4.77 11.80
C LEU A 198 -21.28 5.62 10.74
N ALA A 199 -21.03 6.91 11.02
CA ALA A 199 -20.26 7.79 10.14
C ALA A 199 -18.81 7.30 9.99
N GLY A 200 -18.16 6.94 11.09
CA GLY A 200 -16.83 6.32 11.09
C GLY A 200 -16.81 5.02 10.27
N PHE A 201 -17.77 4.12 10.52
CA PHE A 201 -17.91 2.88 9.75
C PHE A 201 -18.10 3.14 8.25
N ALA A 202 -18.99 4.07 7.90
CA ALA A 202 -19.22 4.48 6.51
C ALA A 202 -17.95 5.02 5.86
N CYS A 203 -17.19 5.87 6.56
CA CYS A 203 -15.88 6.37 6.11
C CYS A 203 -14.88 5.23 5.84
N GLY A 204 -14.85 4.22 6.71
CA GLY A 204 -14.05 3.01 6.54
C GLY A 204 -14.37 2.23 5.27
N THR A 205 -15.67 1.98 5.04
CA THR A 205 -16.14 1.31 3.83
C THR A 205 -15.84 2.12 2.56
N PHE A 206 -15.96 3.46 2.61
CA PHE A 206 -15.58 4.37 1.52
C PHE A 206 -14.09 4.27 1.18
N LEU A 207 -13.23 4.31 2.21
CA LEU A 207 -11.79 4.21 2.03
C LEU A 207 -11.40 2.87 1.39
N TYR A 208 -12.03 1.78 1.79
CA TYR A 208 -11.81 0.47 1.18
C TYR A 208 -12.18 0.46 -0.30
N VAL A 209 -13.40 0.88 -0.65
CA VAL A 209 -13.86 0.92 -2.06
C VAL A 209 -12.95 1.82 -2.90
N ALA A 210 -12.53 2.96 -2.36
CA ALA A 210 -11.61 3.87 -3.06
C ALA A 210 -10.26 3.20 -3.37
N VAL A 211 -9.63 2.58 -2.36
CA VAL A 211 -8.24 2.11 -2.43
C VAL A 211 -8.10 0.69 -2.96
N CYS A 212 -9.05 -0.19 -2.66
CA CYS A 212 -9.00 -1.62 -2.97
C CYS A 212 -9.81 -2.03 -4.21
N ASP A 213 -10.80 -1.23 -4.61
CA ASP A 213 -11.67 -1.55 -5.76
C ASP A 213 -11.40 -0.60 -6.92
N LEU A 214 -11.59 0.71 -6.70
CA LEU A 214 -11.55 1.71 -7.78
C LEU A 214 -10.11 2.03 -8.21
N LEU A 215 -9.21 2.33 -7.27
CA LEU A 215 -7.84 2.72 -7.61
C LEU A 215 -7.06 1.62 -8.36
N PRO A 216 -7.13 0.32 -7.97
CA PRO A 216 -6.46 -0.74 -8.71
C PRO A 216 -7.04 -0.93 -10.12
N GLU A 217 -8.36 -0.80 -10.27
CA GLU A 217 -9.04 -0.87 -11.57
C GLU A 217 -8.55 0.25 -12.51
N VAL A 218 -8.39 1.48 -11.99
CA VAL A 218 -7.83 2.61 -12.75
C VAL A 218 -6.45 2.26 -13.32
N PHE A 219 -5.59 1.63 -12.51
CA PHE A 219 -4.21 1.32 -12.89
C PHE A 219 -3.99 -0.08 -13.48
N HIS A 220 -5.06 -0.84 -13.78
CA HIS A 220 -4.94 -2.20 -14.31
C HIS A 220 -4.42 -2.27 -15.76
N ASP A 221 -4.70 -1.26 -16.60
CA ASP A 221 -4.29 -1.25 -18.01
C ASP A 221 -2.96 -0.53 -18.31
N THR A 222 -2.31 -0.93 -19.41
CA THR A 222 -1.02 -0.42 -19.95
C THR A 222 -1.04 1.01 -20.49
N GLU A 223 -2.17 1.73 -20.38
CA GLU A 223 -2.22 3.16 -20.73
C GLU A 223 -1.33 4.02 -19.82
N GLN A 224 -0.88 5.17 -20.35
CA GLN A 224 0.00 6.10 -19.64
C GLN A 224 -0.57 6.52 -18.28
N SER A 225 0.03 6.03 -17.19
CA SER A 225 -0.45 6.18 -15.81
C SER A 225 -0.63 7.64 -15.36
N TRP A 226 0.12 8.59 -15.95
CA TRP A 226 0.00 10.02 -15.64
C TRP A 226 -1.34 10.63 -16.06
N THR A 227 -1.92 10.17 -17.18
CA THR A 227 -3.21 10.68 -17.64
C THR A 227 -4.35 10.23 -16.72
N LYS A 228 -4.30 8.97 -16.28
CA LYS A 228 -5.21 8.38 -15.30
C LYS A 228 -5.13 9.12 -13.96
N LEU A 229 -3.91 9.39 -13.48
CA LEU A 229 -3.69 10.21 -12.29
C LEU A 229 -4.32 11.60 -12.44
N GLY A 230 -4.20 12.24 -13.61
CA GLY A 230 -4.86 13.53 -13.88
C GLY A 230 -6.39 13.48 -13.72
N TRP A 231 -7.04 12.38 -14.12
CA TRP A 231 -8.48 12.19 -13.93
C TRP A 231 -8.85 11.91 -12.46
N VAL A 232 -8.02 11.17 -11.72
CA VAL A 232 -8.21 11.00 -10.27
C VAL A 232 -8.10 12.34 -9.56
N LEU A 233 -7.08 13.14 -9.88
CA LEU A 233 -6.91 14.50 -9.32
C LEU A 233 -8.08 15.41 -9.67
N LEU A 234 -8.68 15.28 -10.86
CA LEU A 234 -9.88 16.01 -11.23
C LEU A 234 -11.08 15.64 -10.34
N GLY A 235 -11.25 14.37 -9.99
CA GLY A 235 -12.30 13.93 -9.05
C GLY A 235 -12.08 14.46 -7.62
N ILE A 236 -10.83 14.47 -7.16
CA ILE A 236 -10.46 15.07 -5.86
C ILE A 236 -10.75 16.57 -5.89
N LEU A 237 -10.35 17.26 -6.98
CA LEU A 237 -10.61 18.69 -7.17
C LEU A 237 -12.11 18.99 -7.21
N PHE A 238 -12.92 18.15 -7.86
CA PHE A 238 -14.37 18.30 -7.83
C PHE A 238 -14.89 18.28 -6.39
N THR A 239 -14.47 17.28 -5.60
CA THR A 239 -14.88 17.19 -4.19
C THR A 239 -14.40 18.40 -3.39
N ALA A 240 -13.19 18.86 -3.68
CA ALA A 240 -12.63 20.05 -3.06
C ALA A 240 -13.47 21.31 -3.35
N LEU A 241 -13.88 21.52 -4.60
CA LEU A 241 -14.65 22.71 -4.99
C LEU A 241 -16.08 22.74 -4.43
N VAL A 242 -16.59 21.61 -3.94
CA VAL A 242 -17.96 21.50 -3.42
C VAL A 242 -18.03 21.73 -1.91
N LEU A 243 -16.91 21.65 -1.18
CA LEU A 243 -16.86 21.90 0.27
C LEU A 243 -16.82 23.41 0.59
N PRO A 244 -17.31 23.83 1.79
CA PRO A 244 -17.32 25.24 2.19
C PRO A 244 -15.93 25.90 2.19
N ASP A 245 -15.88 27.19 1.86
CA ASP A 245 -14.65 27.97 1.69
C ASP A 245 -13.70 27.89 2.91
N GLY A 246 -12.51 27.31 2.71
CA GLY A 246 -11.39 27.38 3.65
C GLY A 246 -11.00 26.08 4.36
N ALA A 247 -11.90 25.10 4.47
CA ALA A 247 -11.60 23.82 5.15
C ALA A 247 -10.47 23.03 4.44
N ILE A 248 -10.50 23.03 3.10
CA ILE A 248 -9.48 22.36 2.28
C ILE A 248 -8.17 23.12 2.29
N VAL A 249 -8.21 24.45 2.22
CA VAL A 249 -6.99 25.25 2.27
C VAL A 249 -6.30 25.03 3.61
N GLY A 250 -7.07 24.97 4.71
CA GLY A 250 -6.57 24.59 6.04
C GLY A 250 -5.97 23.19 6.06
N PHE A 251 -6.69 22.18 5.58
CA PHE A 251 -6.21 20.79 5.59
C PHE A 251 -4.99 20.56 4.69
N LEU A 252 -5.00 21.08 3.45
CA LEU A 252 -3.85 20.97 2.54
C LEU A 252 -2.65 21.78 3.05
N ALA A 253 -2.87 22.97 3.62
CA ALA A 253 -1.80 23.74 4.23
C ALA A 253 -1.21 23.00 5.44
N ALA A 254 -2.05 22.40 6.29
CA ALA A 254 -1.60 21.57 7.41
C ALA A 254 -0.80 20.37 6.90
N GLY A 255 -1.34 19.61 5.94
CA GLY A 255 -0.65 18.45 5.37
C GLY A 255 0.68 18.81 4.70
N LEU A 256 0.75 19.92 3.96
CA LEU A 256 2.00 20.41 3.36
C LEU A 256 2.99 20.92 4.40
N ALA A 257 2.53 21.61 5.45
CA ALA A 257 3.37 22.08 6.53
C ALA A 257 3.99 20.90 7.30
N GLU A 258 3.19 19.90 7.64
CA GLU A 258 3.65 18.65 8.26
C GLU A 258 4.63 17.90 7.35
N SER A 259 4.31 17.78 6.05
CA SER A 259 5.21 17.16 5.07
C SER A 259 6.56 17.89 4.98
N ALA A 260 6.54 19.22 4.97
CA ALA A 260 7.74 20.04 4.91
C ALA A 260 8.56 19.93 6.20
N HIS A 261 7.91 19.87 7.35
CA HIS A 261 8.55 19.64 8.64
C HIS A 261 9.30 18.30 8.64
N VAL A 262 8.60 17.22 8.29
CA VAL A 262 9.17 15.87 8.16
C VAL A 262 10.32 15.87 7.16
N PHE A 263 10.17 16.50 5.99
CA PHE A 263 11.24 16.56 4.98
C PHE A 263 12.51 17.23 5.51
N VAL A 264 12.38 18.38 6.19
CA VAL A 264 13.52 19.13 6.72
C VAL A 264 14.23 18.35 7.82
N GLU A 265 13.49 17.68 8.69
CA GLU A 265 14.05 16.84 9.74
C GLU A 265 14.76 15.60 9.18
N MET A 266 14.19 14.95 8.16
CA MET A 266 14.73 13.72 7.57
C MET A 266 15.97 13.93 6.69
N ALA A 267 16.07 15.09 6.05
CA ALA A 267 17.07 15.32 5.01
C ALA A 267 18.54 15.06 5.41
N PRO A 268 19.07 15.55 6.56
CA PRO A 268 20.46 15.29 6.94
C PRO A 268 20.76 13.79 7.10
N PHE A 269 19.79 13.03 7.61
CA PHE A 269 19.97 11.61 7.84
C PHE A 269 19.78 10.78 6.58
N LEU A 270 18.85 11.14 5.70
CA LEU A 270 18.70 10.50 4.40
C LEU A 270 20.00 10.61 3.60
N LEU A 271 20.62 11.79 3.54
CA LEU A 271 21.90 11.98 2.87
C LEU A 271 23.02 11.13 3.48
N LEU A 272 23.06 11.00 4.81
CA LEU A 272 24.02 10.15 5.51
C LEU A 272 23.77 8.66 5.22
N GLY A 273 22.52 8.20 5.25
CA GLY A 273 22.14 6.83 4.91
C GLY A 273 22.46 6.47 3.49
N PHE A 274 22.26 7.41 2.58
CA PHE A 274 22.61 7.25 1.18
C PHE A 274 24.13 7.06 1.03
N ALA A 275 24.92 7.86 1.74
CA ALA A 275 26.38 7.70 1.77
C ALA A 275 26.80 6.30 2.29
N ILE A 276 26.19 5.82 3.37
CA ILE A 276 26.47 4.49 3.94
C ILE A 276 26.05 3.38 2.97
N ALA A 277 24.88 3.50 2.36
CA ALA A 277 24.37 2.53 1.38
C ALA A 277 25.30 2.41 0.16
N GLY A 278 25.85 3.52 -0.33
CA GLY A 278 26.85 3.52 -1.40
C GLY A 278 28.17 2.85 -1.03
N ILE A 279 28.58 2.92 0.24
CA ILE A 279 29.76 2.17 0.70
C ILE A 279 29.44 0.67 0.74
N LEU A 280 28.26 0.29 1.24
CA LEU A 280 27.86 -1.10 1.40
C LEU A 280 27.59 -1.80 0.06
N SER A 281 27.08 -1.09 -0.95
CA SER A 281 26.80 -1.64 -2.28
C SER A 281 28.06 -2.13 -3.00
N GLU A 282 29.22 -1.59 -2.67
CA GLU A 282 30.51 -2.04 -3.23
C GLU A 282 31.10 -3.25 -2.47
N VAL A 283 30.53 -3.62 -1.31
CA VAL A 283 31.04 -4.67 -0.41
C VAL A 283 30.25 -5.98 -0.55
N LEU A 284 29.04 -5.96 -1.12
CA LEU A 284 28.15 -7.13 -1.23
C LEU A 284 28.06 -7.65 -2.67
N GLU A 285 28.50 -8.90 -2.92
CA GLU A 285 28.40 -9.58 -4.22
C GLU A 285 27.26 -10.62 -4.25
N PRO A 286 26.34 -10.58 -5.24
CA PRO A 286 25.13 -11.40 -5.28
C PRO A 286 25.32 -12.88 -5.66
N GLU A 287 26.44 -13.31 -6.24
CA GLU A 287 26.65 -14.71 -6.67
C GLU A 287 26.80 -15.74 -5.52
N LEU A 288 27.04 -15.31 -4.27
CA LEU A 288 27.23 -16.20 -3.12
C LEU A 288 25.92 -16.78 -2.52
N LEU A 289 24.77 -16.27 -2.96
CA LEU A 289 23.45 -16.45 -2.34
C LEU A 289 22.77 -17.81 -2.59
N THR A 290 22.94 -18.41 -3.78
CA THR A 290 22.06 -19.52 -4.23
C THR A 290 22.46 -20.90 -3.69
N ARG A 291 23.74 -21.13 -3.35
CA ARG A 291 24.21 -22.42 -2.81
C ARG A 291 23.89 -22.66 -1.33
N HIS A 292 23.59 -21.59 -0.57
CA HIS A 292 23.50 -21.65 0.89
C HIS A 292 22.07 -21.69 1.46
N LEU A 293 21.04 -21.62 0.61
CA LEU A 293 19.62 -21.45 1.01
C LEU A 293 18.71 -22.64 0.68
N ALA A 294 19.25 -23.72 0.09
CA ALA A 294 18.48 -24.87 -0.41
C ALA A 294 18.04 -25.89 0.66
N GLY A 295 18.26 -25.62 1.95
CA GLY A 295 17.87 -26.53 3.04
C GLY A 295 16.51 -26.22 3.67
N ASP A 296 15.79 -27.26 4.09
CA ASP A 296 14.55 -27.22 4.90
C ASP A 296 14.84 -27.13 6.41
N ASP A 297 16.04 -26.70 6.80
CA ASP A 297 16.55 -26.67 8.18
C ASP A 297 16.60 -25.24 8.76
N LEU A 298 16.77 -25.16 10.09
CA LEU A 298 16.84 -23.88 10.79
C LEU A 298 18.05 -23.03 10.36
N ALA A 299 19.15 -23.64 9.91
CA ALA A 299 20.32 -22.89 9.46
C ALA A 299 20.04 -22.20 8.12
N SER A 300 19.30 -22.84 7.20
CA SER A 300 18.88 -22.20 5.95
C SER A 300 17.91 -21.03 6.19
N VAL A 301 17.01 -21.15 7.17
CA VAL A 301 16.15 -20.05 7.62
C VAL A 301 16.97 -18.89 8.18
N GLY A 302 17.90 -19.17 9.11
CA GLY A 302 18.76 -18.13 9.69
C GLY A 302 19.65 -17.44 8.65
N LYS A 303 20.22 -18.21 7.70
CA LYS A 303 20.97 -17.66 6.57
C LYS A 303 20.09 -16.79 5.68
N ALA A 304 18.85 -17.19 5.41
CA ALA A 304 17.93 -16.39 4.62
C ALA A 304 17.62 -15.04 5.28
N ALA A 305 17.39 -15.02 6.60
CA ALA A 305 17.20 -13.76 7.35
C ALA A 305 18.45 -12.87 7.29
N LEU A 306 19.63 -13.42 7.58
CA LEU A 306 20.87 -12.66 7.64
C LEU A 306 21.34 -12.14 6.28
N ILE A 307 21.14 -12.93 5.23
CA ILE A 307 21.53 -12.53 3.87
C ILE A 307 20.50 -11.56 3.29
N GLY A 308 19.21 -11.76 3.56
CA GLY A 308 18.17 -10.79 3.19
C GLY A 308 18.41 -9.44 3.87
N ALA A 309 18.93 -9.47 5.10
CA ALA A 309 18.94 -8.29 5.94
C ALA A 309 19.62 -7.02 5.35
N PRO A 310 20.83 -7.11 4.79
CA PRO A 310 21.49 -5.94 4.20
C PRO A 310 21.03 -5.61 2.78
N LEU A 311 20.17 -6.41 2.15
CA LEU A 311 19.80 -6.20 0.74
C LEU A 311 18.80 -5.05 0.62
N PRO A 312 19.03 -4.08 -0.29
CA PRO A 312 18.14 -2.94 -0.50
C PRO A 312 16.95 -3.32 -1.41
N LEU A 313 16.24 -4.40 -1.09
CA LEU A 313 15.04 -4.80 -1.84
C LEU A 313 13.80 -4.28 -1.11
N CYS A 314 12.99 -3.50 -1.82
CA CYS A 314 11.70 -3.06 -1.31
C CYS A 314 10.67 -4.20 -1.33
N SER A 315 9.55 -4.02 -0.64
CA SER A 315 8.45 -5.00 -0.58
C SER A 315 7.90 -5.38 -1.97
N CYS A 316 8.06 -4.52 -2.98
CA CYS A 316 7.66 -4.80 -4.36
C CYS A 316 8.64 -5.72 -5.10
N SER A 317 9.95 -5.54 -4.89
CA SER A 317 11.01 -6.25 -5.61
C SER A 317 11.46 -7.54 -4.92
N VAL A 318 11.18 -7.68 -3.62
CA VAL A 318 11.53 -8.90 -2.86
C VAL A 318 10.74 -10.13 -3.34
N LEU A 319 9.50 -9.96 -3.83
CA LEU A 319 8.64 -11.06 -4.27
C LEU A 319 9.21 -11.82 -5.49
N PRO A 320 9.58 -11.17 -6.61
CA PRO A 320 10.24 -11.85 -7.73
C PRO A 320 11.54 -12.55 -7.33
N VAL A 321 12.35 -11.93 -6.46
CA VAL A 321 13.61 -12.52 -5.98
C VAL A 321 13.33 -13.77 -5.14
N ALA A 322 12.38 -13.69 -4.20
CA ALA A 322 11.93 -14.83 -3.40
C ALA A 322 11.34 -15.96 -4.27
N ALA A 323 10.63 -15.62 -5.36
CA ALA A 323 10.14 -16.59 -6.33
C ALA A 323 11.29 -17.35 -7.02
N SER A 324 12.32 -16.63 -7.44
CA SER A 324 13.51 -17.19 -8.06
C SER A 324 14.30 -18.07 -7.08
N LEU A 325 14.47 -17.63 -5.83
CA LEU A 325 15.08 -18.44 -4.77
C LEU A 325 14.28 -19.73 -4.54
N ARG A 326 12.95 -19.64 -4.53
CA ARG A 326 12.08 -20.82 -4.39
C ARG A 326 12.19 -21.78 -5.58
N LYS A 327 12.23 -21.27 -6.81
CA LYS A 327 12.46 -22.07 -8.01
C LYS A 327 13.85 -22.73 -8.01
N ALA A 328 14.84 -22.06 -7.42
CA ALA A 328 16.19 -22.58 -7.21
C ALA A 328 16.29 -23.59 -6.05
N GLY A 329 15.18 -23.94 -5.39
CA GLY A 329 15.13 -24.99 -4.37
C GLY A 329 15.17 -24.50 -2.92
N ALA A 330 15.04 -23.19 -2.65
CA ALA A 330 14.93 -22.70 -1.28
C ALA A 330 13.67 -23.23 -0.58
N SER A 331 13.79 -23.56 0.71
CA SER A 331 12.66 -24.04 1.52
C SER A 331 11.53 -23.03 1.64
N LYS A 332 10.31 -23.51 1.96
CA LYS A 332 9.17 -22.58 2.20
C LYS A 332 9.50 -21.62 3.34
N GLY A 333 10.15 -22.10 4.39
CA GLY A 333 10.59 -21.31 5.55
C GLY A 333 11.73 -20.37 5.24
N ALA A 334 12.77 -20.78 4.50
CA ALA A 334 13.84 -19.88 4.07
C ALA A 334 13.29 -18.77 3.15
N THR A 335 12.42 -19.12 2.21
CA THR A 335 11.74 -18.14 1.34
C THR A 335 10.91 -17.14 2.18
N SER A 336 10.14 -17.65 3.14
CA SER A 336 9.35 -16.83 4.06
C SER A 336 10.22 -15.90 4.92
N SER A 337 11.35 -16.40 5.43
CA SER A 337 12.29 -15.63 6.24
C SER A 337 12.96 -14.51 5.43
N PHE A 338 13.33 -14.80 4.19
CA PHE A 338 13.89 -13.82 3.27
C PHE A 338 12.88 -12.70 2.94
N LEU A 339 11.61 -13.07 2.70
CA LEU A 339 10.53 -12.14 2.42
C LEU A 339 10.25 -11.14 3.56
N ILE A 340 10.50 -11.54 4.82
CA ILE A 340 10.33 -10.68 6.00
C ILE A 340 11.58 -9.80 6.21
N ALA A 341 12.75 -10.42 6.32
CA ALA A 341 13.96 -9.71 6.73
C ALA A 341 14.34 -8.60 5.73
N THR A 342 14.30 -8.91 4.43
CA THR A 342 14.82 -8.01 3.40
C THR A 342 14.17 -6.63 3.38
N PRO A 343 12.82 -6.51 3.26
CA PRO A 343 12.19 -5.20 3.24
C PRO A 343 12.21 -4.49 4.61
N GLU A 344 12.47 -5.18 5.72
CA GLU A 344 12.43 -4.58 7.07
C GLU A 344 13.78 -4.01 7.53
N THR A 345 14.88 -4.71 7.27
CA THR A 345 16.23 -4.37 7.79
C THR A 345 17.15 -3.71 6.77
N GLY A 346 16.65 -3.42 5.56
CA GLY A 346 17.44 -2.78 4.51
C GLY A 346 18.22 -1.57 5.03
N ALA A 347 19.42 -1.35 4.51
CA ALA A 347 20.31 -0.27 4.97
C ALA A 347 19.65 1.12 4.88
N ASP A 348 18.76 1.29 3.90
CA ASP A 348 17.88 2.44 3.72
C ASP A 348 16.89 2.59 4.89
N SER A 349 16.16 1.52 5.25
CA SER A 349 15.20 1.47 6.34
C SER A 349 15.85 1.76 7.71
N VAL A 350 17.00 1.14 8.00
CA VAL A 350 17.72 1.34 9.27
C VAL A 350 18.17 2.78 9.41
N THR A 351 18.69 3.39 8.32
CA THR A 351 19.12 4.79 8.39
C THR A 351 17.94 5.74 8.56
N VAL A 352 16.82 5.48 7.87
CA VAL A 352 15.60 6.26 8.05
C VAL A 352 15.04 6.11 9.48
N THR A 353 15.17 4.93 10.08
CA THR A 353 14.79 4.70 11.48
C THR A 353 15.65 5.54 12.42
N TRP A 354 16.96 5.54 12.21
CA TRP A 354 17.89 6.35 12.99
C TRP A 354 17.66 7.85 12.85
N ALA A 355 17.16 8.28 11.69
CA ALA A 355 16.81 9.66 11.43
C ALA A 355 15.62 10.16 12.26
N LEU A 356 14.62 9.30 12.40
CA LEU A 356 13.27 9.71 12.80
C LEU A 356 12.88 9.23 14.19
N LEU A 357 13.43 8.09 14.61
CA LEU A 357 13.13 7.43 15.86
C LEU A 357 14.37 7.42 16.75
N ASP A 358 14.15 7.19 18.04
CA ASP A 358 15.24 7.14 18.99
C ASP A 358 16.20 5.93 18.77
N PRO A 359 17.39 5.95 19.42
CA PRO A 359 18.38 4.88 19.27
C PRO A 359 17.89 3.49 19.69
N LEU A 360 16.95 3.40 20.63
CA LEU A 360 16.39 2.10 21.04
C LEU A 360 15.59 1.51 19.88
N MET A 361 14.74 2.30 19.21
CA MET A 361 14.01 1.86 18.02
C MET A 361 14.92 1.55 16.83
N THR A 362 16.00 2.31 16.67
CA THR A 362 17.02 2.07 15.62
C THR A 362 17.64 0.68 15.70
N ILE A 363 17.77 0.13 16.92
CA ILE A 363 18.29 -1.22 17.17
C ILE A 363 17.14 -2.23 17.21
N ALA A 364 16.04 -1.90 17.90
CA ALA A 364 14.92 -2.80 18.10
C ALA A 364 14.26 -3.19 16.77
N ARG A 365 14.20 -2.29 15.79
CA ARG A 365 13.63 -2.58 14.47
C ARG A 365 14.42 -3.66 13.71
N PRO A 366 15.73 -3.51 13.40
CA PRO A 366 16.45 -4.52 12.65
C PRO A 366 16.61 -5.84 13.43
N VAL A 367 16.78 -5.79 14.75
CA VAL A 367 16.83 -7.01 15.57
C VAL A 367 15.48 -7.71 15.56
N GLY A 368 14.40 -6.96 15.78
CA GLY A 368 13.03 -7.47 15.75
C GLY A 368 12.68 -8.11 14.41
N ALA A 369 13.13 -7.52 13.32
CA ALA A 369 12.95 -8.03 11.96
C ALA A 369 13.69 -9.35 11.70
N ILE A 370 14.95 -9.47 12.14
CA ILE A 370 15.70 -10.73 12.00
C ILE A 370 15.05 -11.83 12.88
N VAL A 371 14.63 -11.48 14.09
CA VAL A 371 13.97 -12.40 15.02
C VAL A 371 12.60 -12.85 14.47
N SER A 372 11.77 -11.92 14.00
CA SER A 372 10.47 -12.21 13.41
C SER A 372 10.60 -13.05 12.14
N ALA A 373 11.57 -12.75 11.28
CA ALA A 373 11.89 -13.51 10.08
C ALA A 373 12.29 -14.95 10.41
N PHE A 374 13.22 -15.12 11.37
CA PHE A 374 13.69 -16.44 11.79
C PHE A 374 12.58 -17.28 12.41
N ILE A 375 11.83 -16.73 13.38
CA ILE A 375 10.75 -17.46 14.08
C ILE A 375 9.65 -17.84 13.08
N THR A 376 9.26 -16.91 12.20
CA THR A 376 8.21 -17.16 11.20
C THR A 376 8.66 -18.19 10.17
N GLY A 377 9.89 -18.07 9.65
CA GLY A 377 10.45 -19.04 8.71
C GLY A 377 10.59 -20.44 9.32
N ALA A 378 11.05 -20.53 10.57
CA ALA A 378 11.15 -21.78 11.31
C ALA A 378 9.78 -22.42 11.53
N ALA A 379 8.77 -21.62 11.92
CA ALA A 379 7.41 -22.10 12.11
C ALA A 379 6.77 -22.57 10.79
N VAL A 380 7.04 -21.89 9.67
CA VAL A 380 6.61 -22.35 8.34
C VAL A 380 7.23 -23.70 8.01
N ASN A 381 8.52 -23.90 8.28
CA ASN A 381 9.18 -25.20 8.10
C ASN A 381 8.65 -26.27 9.05
N LEU A 382 8.09 -25.92 10.21
CA LEU A 382 7.55 -26.89 11.16
C LEU A 382 6.08 -27.25 10.84
N PHE A 383 5.22 -26.26 10.65
CA PHE A 383 3.78 -26.41 10.58
C PHE A 383 3.21 -26.43 9.16
N ALA A 384 3.98 -25.98 8.16
CA ALA A 384 3.55 -25.91 6.77
C ALA A 384 4.44 -26.71 5.81
N ARG A 385 5.16 -27.73 6.33
CA ARG A 385 5.88 -28.73 5.55
C ARG A 385 4.97 -29.32 4.46
N GLY A 386 5.40 -29.20 3.21
CA GLY A 386 4.76 -29.89 2.09
C GLY A 386 4.93 -31.40 2.24
N ARG A 387 3.99 -32.18 1.71
CA ARG A 387 4.25 -33.61 1.50
C ARG A 387 5.38 -33.72 0.46
N PRO A 388 6.29 -34.71 0.56
CA PRO A 388 7.43 -34.86 -0.35
C PRO A 388 7.09 -34.90 -1.85
N ASP A 389 5.83 -35.16 -2.22
CA ASP A 389 5.38 -35.38 -3.60
C ASP A 389 4.70 -34.18 -4.27
N GLU A 390 4.78 -32.97 -3.73
CA GLU A 390 4.24 -31.78 -4.38
C GLU A 390 5.37 -31.08 -5.16
N PRO A 391 5.52 -31.30 -6.49
CA PRO A 391 6.56 -30.64 -7.28
C PRO A 391 6.43 -29.14 -7.10
N ALA A 392 7.58 -28.45 -7.07
CA ALA A 392 7.65 -26.99 -7.03
C ALA A 392 6.75 -26.44 -8.14
N SER A 393 5.55 -25.97 -7.78
CA SER A 393 4.51 -25.59 -8.72
C SER A 393 5.09 -24.63 -9.75
N ALA A 394 5.12 -25.09 -11.00
CA ALA A 394 5.44 -24.28 -12.14
C ALA A 394 4.61 -22.99 -12.09
N ALA A 395 5.26 -21.85 -12.33
CA ALA A 395 4.54 -20.68 -12.79
C ALA A 395 3.74 -21.06 -14.06
N PRO A 396 2.60 -20.43 -14.35
CA PRO A 396 1.86 -20.72 -15.57
C PRO A 396 2.80 -20.55 -16.77
N ALA A 397 3.02 -21.65 -17.50
CA ALA A 397 3.67 -21.59 -18.79
C ALA A 397 2.79 -20.73 -19.71
N VAL A 398 3.38 -19.68 -20.28
CA VAL A 398 2.81 -19.04 -21.47
C VAL A 398 2.70 -20.14 -22.53
N PRO A 399 1.53 -20.35 -23.16
CA PRO A 399 1.40 -21.37 -24.18
C PRO A 399 2.25 -20.98 -25.40
N GLY A 400 3.39 -21.65 -25.56
CA GLY A 400 4.11 -21.70 -26.83
C GLY A 400 3.33 -22.58 -27.81
N PRO A 401 3.39 -22.29 -29.12
CA PRO A 401 2.69 -23.06 -30.13
C PRO A 401 3.21 -24.51 -30.17
N GLU A 402 2.27 -25.42 -30.39
CA GLU A 402 2.39 -26.87 -30.28
C GLU A 402 3.49 -27.48 -31.15
N ALA A 403 4.11 -28.53 -30.60
CA ALA A 403 5.11 -29.35 -31.25
C ALA A 403 4.51 -30.24 -32.35
N SER A 404 5.21 -30.31 -33.48
CA SER A 404 5.19 -31.44 -34.39
C SER A 404 6.62 -32.00 -34.52
N GLU A 405 6.84 -33.23 -34.06
CA GLU A 405 8.05 -34.05 -34.27
C GLU A 405 8.08 -34.66 -35.71
N PRO A 406 9.05 -35.53 -36.09
CA PRO A 406 10.49 -35.29 -36.24
C PRO A 406 11.02 -35.77 -37.62
N ALA A 407 12.12 -35.22 -38.11
CA ALA A 407 12.95 -35.88 -39.14
C ALA A 407 14.42 -35.49 -38.97
N ALA A 408 15.27 -36.50 -38.81
CA ALA A 408 16.74 -36.45 -38.79
C ALA A 408 17.31 -36.75 -40.19
N PRO A 409 18.65 -36.89 -40.39
CA PRO A 409 19.84 -36.22 -39.83
C PRO A 409 20.66 -35.54 -40.96
N GLU A 410 21.99 -35.39 -40.82
CA GLU A 410 23.03 -34.92 -41.79
C GLU A 410 23.40 -33.44 -41.60
N ASP A 411 24.65 -32.97 -41.57
CA ASP A 411 25.99 -33.55 -41.39
C ASP A 411 26.93 -32.34 -41.11
N GLU A 412 28.07 -32.60 -40.47
CA GLU A 412 29.34 -31.88 -40.59
C GLU A 412 29.37 -30.34 -40.76
N CYS A 413 29.89 -29.62 -39.75
CA CYS A 413 31.03 -28.71 -39.98
C CYS A 413 31.64 -28.17 -38.67
N CYS A 414 32.61 -28.92 -38.15
CA CYS A 414 33.78 -28.32 -37.50
C CYS A 414 34.92 -28.27 -38.51
N ALA A 415 35.78 -27.25 -38.36
CA ALA A 415 36.98 -26.89 -39.14
C ALA A 415 36.69 -26.14 -40.46
N THR A 416 37.09 -24.87 -40.59
CA THR A 416 38.51 -24.48 -40.62
C THR A 416 38.90 -23.33 -39.69
N LEU A 417 40.03 -23.56 -39.01
CA LEU A 417 40.96 -22.62 -38.40
C LEU A 417 41.49 -21.62 -39.44
N GLU A 418 41.67 -20.36 -39.06
CA GLU A 418 42.99 -19.71 -39.04
C GLU A 418 43.08 -18.76 -37.84
N ALA A 419 44.25 -18.78 -37.23
CA ALA A 419 44.55 -18.34 -35.88
C ALA A 419 44.96 -16.86 -35.81
N HIS A 420 44.60 -16.20 -34.71
CA HIS A 420 45.50 -15.26 -34.05
C HIS A 420 45.33 -15.38 -32.53
N ASP A 421 46.32 -16.06 -31.94
CA ASP A 421 46.98 -15.81 -30.65
C ASP A 421 46.14 -15.29 -29.48
N GLY A 422 46.02 -16.13 -28.46
CA GLY A 422 45.67 -15.70 -27.11
C GLY A 422 46.67 -14.71 -26.52
N PRO A 423 46.33 -14.14 -25.35
CA PRO A 423 46.89 -14.83 -24.19
C PRO A 423 45.86 -15.17 -23.11
N ALA A 424 46.27 -16.14 -22.32
CA ALA A 424 45.73 -16.50 -21.03
C ALA A 424 45.44 -15.30 -20.12
N GLY A 425 44.30 -15.35 -19.45
CA GLY A 425 43.92 -14.39 -18.43
C GLY A 425 42.77 -14.92 -17.58
N ALA A 426 43.09 -15.74 -16.57
CA ALA A 426 42.23 -15.96 -15.40
C ALA A 426 42.12 -14.68 -14.54
N GLY A 427 41.73 -13.58 -15.17
CA GLY A 427 41.78 -12.25 -14.61
C GLY A 427 41.17 -11.24 -15.57
N ASP A 428 39.87 -11.37 -15.88
CA ASP A 428 39.20 -10.31 -16.67
C ASP A 428 37.72 -10.05 -16.32
N ALA A 429 37.26 -10.51 -15.15
CA ALA A 429 36.07 -9.92 -14.51
C ALA A 429 36.40 -8.65 -13.70
N ARG A 430 37.67 -8.19 -13.74
CA ARG A 430 38.16 -7.00 -13.02
C ARG A 430 38.34 -5.75 -13.90
N SER A 431 38.11 -5.85 -15.21
CA SER A 431 38.49 -4.82 -16.19
C SER A 431 37.46 -3.71 -16.43
N GLU A 432 36.22 -3.82 -15.93
CA GLU A 432 35.23 -2.72 -16.00
C GLU A 432 35.03 -1.95 -14.68
N ARG A 433 36.00 -1.94 -13.76
CA ARG A 433 35.95 -1.10 -12.54
C ARG A 433 36.64 0.25 -12.74
N GLU A 434 36.25 1.00 -13.76
CA GLU A 434 36.84 2.33 -14.04
C GLU A 434 36.29 3.40 -13.06
N GLY A 435 37.04 3.63 -11.98
CA GLY A 435 36.76 4.65 -10.96
C GLY A 435 37.36 4.31 -9.59
N SER A 436 37.64 5.31 -8.75
CA SER A 436 37.99 5.04 -7.35
C SER A 436 36.76 4.46 -6.62
N PHE A 437 36.97 3.58 -5.64
CA PHE A 437 35.92 3.02 -4.76
C PHE A 437 34.95 4.13 -4.29
N LEU A 438 35.50 5.26 -3.85
CA LEU A 438 34.73 6.40 -3.36
C LEU A 438 33.83 7.03 -4.43
N ARG A 439 34.26 7.07 -5.70
CA ARG A 439 33.45 7.63 -6.80
C ARG A 439 32.26 6.73 -7.14
N ARG A 440 32.44 5.41 -7.12
CA ARG A 440 31.34 4.47 -7.35
C ARG A 440 30.35 4.46 -6.19
N ALA A 441 30.86 4.39 -4.96
CA ALA A 441 30.05 4.53 -3.76
C ALA A 441 29.23 5.83 -3.76
N ALA A 442 29.85 6.97 -4.08
CA ALA A 442 29.15 8.26 -4.15
C ALA A 442 28.12 8.33 -5.29
N ARG A 443 28.42 7.73 -6.46
CA ARG A 443 27.47 7.66 -7.57
C ARG A 443 26.26 6.81 -7.18
N TYR A 444 26.48 5.63 -6.61
CA TYR A 444 25.39 4.79 -6.12
C TYR A 444 24.54 5.53 -5.07
N ALA A 445 25.19 6.09 -4.06
CA ALA A 445 24.55 6.83 -2.97
C ALA A 445 23.66 7.99 -3.44
N PHE A 446 24.22 8.91 -4.21
CA PHE A 446 23.60 10.21 -4.49
C PHE A 446 23.01 10.35 -5.89
N VAL A 447 23.19 9.34 -6.75
CA VAL A 447 22.60 9.31 -8.09
C VAL A 447 21.68 8.11 -8.22
N ASP A 448 22.22 6.90 -8.23
CA ASP A 448 21.43 5.72 -8.61
C ASP A 448 20.32 5.45 -7.58
N MET A 449 20.65 5.49 -6.29
CA MET A 449 19.67 5.23 -5.23
C MET A 449 18.64 6.35 -5.09
N ILE A 450 19.03 7.61 -5.33
CA ILE A 450 18.06 8.71 -5.37
C ILE A 450 17.16 8.59 -6.60
N ASP A 451 17.68 8.16 -7.74
CA ASP A 451 16.89 7.90 -8.95
C ASP A 451 15.84 6.82 -8.73
N ASP A 452 16.16 5.80 -7.94
CA ASP A 452 15.23 4.74 -7.58
C ASP A 452 14.21 5.16 -6.51
N LEU A 453 14.61 6.01 -5.56
CA LEU A 453 13.80 6.33 -4.37
C LEU A 453 13.09 7.69 -4.40
N ALA A 454 13.54 8.68 -5.18
CA ALA A 454 13.08 10.06 -5.06
C ALA A 454 11.56 10.21 -5.21
N TRP A 455 10.96 9.54 -6.19
CA TRP A 455 9.51 9.57 -6.36
C TRP A 455 8.78 8.93 -5.18
N LEU A 456 9.26 7.79 -4.71
CA LEU A 456 8.66 7.06 -3.59
C LEU A 456 8.77 7.83 -2.28
N LEU A 457 9.94 8.43 -2.01
CA LEU A 457 10.18 9.26 -0.84
C LEU A 457 9.30 10.51 -0.86
N LEU A 458 9.16 11.19 -2.00
CA LEU A 458 8.29 12.35 -2.13
C LEU A 458 6.83 11.99 -1.81
N VAL A 459 6.32 10.91 -2.40
CA VAL A 459 4.95 10.45 -2.17
C VAL A 459 4.77 10.01 -0.70
N GLY A 460 5.73 9.30 -0.13
CA GLY A 460 5.69 8.85 1.28
C GLY A 460 5.68 10.02 2.27
N ILE A 461 6.50 11.04 2.04
CA ILE A 461 6.57 12.24 2.90
C ILE A 461 5.27 13.06 2.80
N LEU A 462 4.75 13.25 1.59
CA LEU A 462 3.46 13.91 1.38
C LEU A 462 2.31 13.16 2.05
N LEU A 463 2.29 11.83 1.88
CA LEU A 463 1.29 10.98 2.52
C LEU A 463 1.41 11.02 4.04
N SER A 464 2.64 11.03 4.58
CA SER A 464 2.87 11.19 6.02
C SER A 464 2.30 12.50 6.54
N GLY A 465 2.48 13.62 5.84
CA GLY A 465 1.90 14.89 6.25
C GLY A 465 0.37 14.91 6.16
N VAL A 466 -0.23 14.27 5.14
CA VAL A 466 -1.70 14.12 5.05
C VAL A 466 -2.24 13.25 6.18
N ILE A 467 -1.59 12.12 6.50
CA ILE A 467 -1.96 11.27 7.63
C ILE A 467 -1.81 12.04 8.95
N SER A 468 -0.72 12.81 9.10
CA SER A 468 -0.53 13.70 10.25
C SER A 468 -1.59 14.80 10.32
N ALA A 469 -2.09 15.32 9.21
CA ALA A 469 -3.20 16.28 9.26
C ALA A 469 -4.54 15.59 9.59
N ALA A 470 -4.72 14.33 9.21
CA ALA A 470 -5.98 13.60 9.33
C ALA A 470 -6.19 12.87 10.67
N VAL A 471 -5.13 12.35 11.31
CA VAL A 471 -5.24 11.53 12.52
C VAL A 471 -5.20 12.42 13.77
N PRO A 472 -6.25 12.51 14.61
CA PRO A 472 -6.23 13.29 15.83
C PRO A 472 -5.23 12.71 16.85
N ALA A 473 -4.51 13.58 17.56
CA ALA A 473 -3.47 13.14 18.51
C ALA A 473 -4.06 12.35 19.69
N GLU A 474 -5.28 12.70 20.06
CA GLU A 474 -5.98 12.16 21.21
C GLU A 474 -6.47 10.72 20.99
N LEU A 475 -6.40 10.22 19.76
CA LEU A 475 -6.62 8.81 19.44
C LEU A 475 -5.75 7.90 20.31
N PHE A 476 -4.49 8.29 20.53
CA PHE A 476 -3.52 7.50 21.30
C PHE A 476 -3.60 7.70 22.82
N GLU A 477 -4.48 8.61 23.27
CA GLU A 477 -4.77 8.76 24.70
C GLU A 477 -5.77 7.73 25.23
N GLN A 478 -6.52 7.10 24.32
CA GLN A 478 -7.61 6.22 24.68
C GLN A 478 -7.14 4.80 25.01
N PRO A 479 -7.88 4.07 25.87
CA PRO A 479 -7.51 2.71 26.28
C PRO A 479 -7.27 1.75 25.11
N ILE A 480 -8.05 1.85 24.03
CA ILE A 480 -7.94 0.97 22.88
C ILE A 480 -6.63 1.15 22.09
N ALA A 481 -6.04 2.35 22.14
CA ALA A 481 -4.80 2.67 21.46
C ALA A 481 -3.58 2.60 22.40
N ARG A 482 -3.79 2.22 23.68
CA ARG A 482 -2.74 2.07 24.69
C ARG A 482 -2.49 0.61 25.04
N GLY A 483 -1.30 0.35 25.57
CA GLY A 483 -0.87 -0.98 26.02
C GLY A 483 -1.03 -2.05 24.94
N PHE A 484 -1.45 -3.25 25.35
CA PHE A 484 -1.60 -4.39 24.45
C PHE A 484 -2.64 -4.18 23.35
N SER A 485 -3.72 -3.43 23.62
CA SER A 485 -4.72 -3.12 22.59
C SER A 485 -4.18 -2.21 21.50
N GLY A 486 -3.30 -1.25 21.84
CA GLY A 486 -2.61 -0.41 20.85
C GLY A 486 -1.69 -1.21 19.94
N LEU A 487 -0.97 -2.19 20.50
CA LEU A 487 -0.13 -3.14 19.75
C LEU A 487 -0.98 -3.92 18.73
N VAL A 488 -2.12 -4.48 19.16
CA VAL A 488 -3.04 -5.22 18.28
C VAL A 488 -3.64 -4.30 17.21
N LEU A 489 -4.02 -3.08 17.57
CA LEU A 489 -4.55 -2.09 16.64
C LEU A 489 -3.54 -1.83 15.50
N MET A 490 -2.29 -1.53 15.85
CA MET A 490 -1.25 -1.26 14.86
C MET A 490 -0.87 -2.50 14.02
N LEU A 491 -0.98 -3.71 14.57
CA LEU A 491 -0.83 -4.94 13.78
C LEU A 491 -1.93 -5.04 12.71
N VAL A 492 -3.17 -4.85 13.12
CA VAL A 492 -4.34 -4.98 12.24
C VAL A 492 -4.31 -3.90 11.15
N VAL A 493 -3.84 -2.70 11.46
CA VAL A 493 -3.61 -1.62 10.49
C VAL A 493 -2.43 -1.95 9.57
N GLY A 494 -1.33 -2.48 10.10
CA GLY A 494 -0.12 -2.77 9.33
C GLY A 494 -0.28 -3.86 8.29
N ILE A 495 -0.94 -4.99 8.61
CA ILE A 495 -1.04 -6.17 7.74
C ILE A 495 -1.62 -5.90 6.34
N PRO A 496 -2.73 -5.15 6.17
CA PRO A 496 -3.32 -4.92 4.85
C PRO A 496 -2.64 -3.77 4.07
N ILE A 497 -1.93 -2.87 4.75
CA ILE A 497 -1.44 -1.63 4.16
C ILE A 497 -0.20 -1.87 3.28
N TYR A 498 -0.26 -1.40 2.03
CA TYR A 498 0.84 -1.48 1.08
C TYR A 498 1.83 -0.31 1.26
N VAL A 499 2.63 -0.34 2.34
CA VAL A 499 3.63 0.71 2.62
C VAL A 499 4.98 0.06 2.91
N CYS A 500 6.00 0.43 2.12
CA CYS A 500 7.37 -0.06 2.31
C CYS A 500 8.00 0.47 3.60
N ALA A 501 9.12 -0.12 4.02
CA ALA A 501 9.81 0.26 5.24
C ALA A 501 10.25 1.74 5.26
N ALA A 502 10.74 2.27 4.14
CA ALA A 502 11.13 3.67 4.03
C ALA A 502 9.95 4.63 4.25
N ALA A 503 8.77 4.32 3.69
CA ALA A 503 7.58 5.17 3.80
C ALA A 503 6.78 4.96 5.11
N SER A 504 6.88 3.80 5.75
CA SER A 504 6.20 3.53 7.04
C SER A 504 6.89 4.18 8.23
N THR A 505 8.19 4.49 8.12
CA THR A 505 8.95 5.12 9.22
C THR A 505 8.51 6.55 9.52
N PRO A 506 8.34 7.46 8.55
CA PRO A 506 7.76 8.79 8.78
C PRO A 506 6.38 8.72 9.41
N ILE A 507 5.54 7.77 8.97
CA ILE A 507 4.20 7.56 9.52
C ILE A 507 4.32 7.14 10.99
N ALA A 508 5.16 6.15 11.32
CA ALA A 508 5.34 5.71 12.69
C ALA A 508 5.88 6.84 13.60
N ALA A 509 6.83 7.63 13.11
CA ALA A 509 7.39 8.77 13.83
C ALA A 509 6.33 9.83 14.14
N SER A 510 5.50 10.20 13.16
CA SER A 510 4.44 11.19 13.38
C SER A 510 3.36 10.71 14.35
N LEU A 511 3.06 9.40 14.36
CA LEU A 511 2.14 8.82 15.33
C LEU A 511 2.76 8.75 16.74
N ILE A 512 4.06 8.50 16.88
CA ILE A 512 4.77 8.57 18.18
C ILE A 512 4.72 9.99 18.75
N LEU A 513 4.94 11.02 17.92
CA LEU A 513 4.79 12.42 18.34
C LEU A 513 3.37 12.72 18.88
N LYS A 514 2.38 11.97 18.40
CA LYS A 514 0.99 12.04 18.84
C LYS A 514 0.64 11.13 20.02
N GLY A 515 1.62 10.44 20.60
CA GLY A 515 1.45 9.59 21.77
C GLY A 515 1.25 8.11 21.49
N LEU A 516 1.43 7.63 20.26
CA LEU A 516 1.52 6.19 19.98
C LEU A 516 2.73 5.59 20.73
N SER A 517 2.54 4.44 21.39
CA SER A 517 3.66 3.80 22.07
C SER A 517 4.71 3.30 21.07
N PRO A 518 6.02 3.39 21.38
CA PRO A 518 7.06 2.88 20.50
C PRO A 518 6.94 1.40 20.16
N GLY A 519 6.44 0.58 21.10
CA GLY A 519 6.14 -0.82 20.85
C GLY A 519 5.05 -1.02 19.81
N ALA A 520 3.97 -0.25 19.87
CA ALA A 520 2.90 -0.28 18.86
C ALA A 520 3.40 0.24 17.49
N ALA A 521 4.26 1.26 17.48
CA ALA A 521 4.94 1.71 16.29
C ALA A 521 5.86 0.61 15.70
N LEU A 522 6.60 -0.12 16.55
CA LEU A 522 7.43 -1.24 16.11
C LEU A 522 6.58 -2.34 15.45
N VAL A 523 5.44 -2.69 16.05
CA VAL A 523 4.51 -3.67 15.46
C VAL A 523 4.10 -3.27 14.05
N PHE A 524 3.76 -2.00 13.83
CA PHE A 524 3.45 -1.48 12.51
C PHE A 524 4.64 -1.55 11.54
N LEU A 525 5.83 -1.13 11.99
CA LEU A 525 7.05 -1.08 11.18
C LEU A 525 7.60 -2.45 10.77
N LEU A 526 7.25 -3.50 11.51
CA LEU A 526 7.56 -4.89 11.14
C LEU A 526 6.42 -5.49 10.29
N ALA A 527 5.15 -5.32 10.69
CA ALA A 527 4.05 -5.95 9.97
C ALA A 527 3.82 -5.38 8.55
N SER A 528 3.89 -4.05 8.37
CA SER A 528 3.52 -3.41 7.11
C SER A 528 4.49 -3.66 5.94
N PRO A 529 5.82 -3.69 6.12
CA PRO A 529 6.73 -3.97 5.02
C PRO A 529 6.79 -5.45 4.65
N ALA A 530 6.61 -6.34 5.63
CA ALA A 530 6.59 -7.80 5.41
C ALA A 530 5.29 -8.32 4.82
N THR A 531 4.17 -7.64 5.05
CA THR A 531 2.85 -8.11 4.62
C THR A 531 2.00 -6.99 4.06
N ASN A 532 1.26 -7.30 3.00
CA ASN A 532 0.28 -6.42 2.39
C ASN A 532 -0.67 -7.28 1.53
N ALA A 533 -1.83 -6.74 1.15
CA ALA A 533 -2.83 -7.51 0.40
C ALA A 533 -2.26 -8.19 -0.87
N ALA A 534 -1.41 -7.49 -1.62
CA ALA A 534 -0.82 -8.02 -2.87
C ALA A 534 0.21 -9.14 -2.61
N SER A 535 1.10 -8.95 -1.62
CA SER A 535 2.10 -9.95 -1.23
C SER A 535 1.47 -11.19 -0.62
N ILE A 536 0.39 -11.04 0.15
CA ILE A 536 -0.39 -12.17 0.69
C ILE A 536 -0.96 -13.01 -0.45
N VAL A 537 -1.54 -12.39 -1.47
CA VAL A 537 -2.07 -13.09 -2.66
C VAL A 537 -0.93 -13.76 -3.44
N ALA A 538 0.15 -13.04 -3.74
CA ALA A 538 1.30 -13.59 -4.45
C ALA A 538 1.93 -14.78 -3.70
N MET A 539 2.16 -14.64 -2.39
CA MET A 539 2.70 -15.68 -1.54
C MET A 539 1.76 -16.89 -1.44
N SER A 540 0.44 -16.67 -1.45
CA SER A 540 -0.54 -17.77 -1.45
C SER A 540 -0.46 -18.62 -2.72
N ARG A 541 -0.20 -17.99 -3.87
CA ARG A 541 0.01 -18.66 -5.16
C ARG A 541 1.37 -19.37 -5.22
N MET A 542 2.40 -18.80 -4.58
CA MET A 542 3.78 -19.26 -4.70
C MET A 542 4.20 -20.31 -3.65
N LEU A 543 3.74 -20.17 -2.40
CA LEU A 543 4.11 -21.04 -1.28
C LEU A 543 2.95 -21.93 -0.81
N GLY A 544 1.71 -21.55 -1.13
CA GLY A 544 0.47 -22.22 -0.74
C GLY A 544 -0.21 -21.58 0.48
N ARG A 545 -1.55 -21.64 0.54
CA ARG A 545 -2.34 -20.94 1.57
C ARG A 545 -2.04 -21.33 3.01
N ARG A 546 -1.64 -22.59 3.26
CA ARG A 546 -1.23 -23.03 4.61
C ARG A 546 0.00 -22.27 5.11
N VAL A 547 0.97 -22.03 4.23
CA VAL A 547 2.17 -21.24 4.55
C VAL A 547 1.78 -19.82 4.90
N VAL A 548 0.90 -19.20 4.11
CA VAL A 548 0.43 -17.83 4.38
C VAL A 548 -0.26 -17.69 5.72
N ILE A 549 -1.12 -18.64 6.09
CA ILE A 549 -1.81 -18.60 7.39
C ILE A 549 -0.80 -18.70 8.54
N VAL A 550 0.13 -19.66 8.47
CA VAL A 550 1.18 -19.80 9.50
C VAL A 550 2.07 -18.56 9.54
N HIS A 551 2.46 -18.04 8.38
CA HIS A 551 3.26 -16.83 8.26
C HIS A 551 2.61 -15.64 8.95
N LEU A 552 1.37 -15.31 8.60
CA LEU A 552 0.65 -14.17 9.18
C LEU A 552 0.41 -14.34 10.68
N ALA A 553 0.02 -15.55 11.12
CA ALA A 553 -0.24 -15.82 12.53
C ALA A 553 1.03 -15.69 13.37
N VAL A 554 2.14 -16.30 12.94
CA VAL A 554 3.40 -16.29 13.68
C VAL A 554 4.07 -14.93 13.62
N LEU A 555 4.05 -14.26 12.46
CA LEU A 555 4.51 -12.88 12.34
C LEU A 555 3.74 -11.99 13.33
N GLY A 556 2.40 -12.06 13.33
CA GLY A 556 1.57 -11.26 14.23
C GLY A 556 1.85 -11.52 15.71
N VAL A 557 1.96 -12.78 16.14
CA VAL A 557 2.32 -13.11 17.53
C VAL A 557 3.72 -12.60 17.89
N THR A 558 4.68 -12.77 16.98
CA THR A 558 6.08 -12.39 17.23
C THR A 558 6.25 -10.87 17.28
N THR A 559 5.62 -10.12 16.37
CA THR A 559 5.66 -8.65 16.40
C THR A 559 4.96 -8.11 17.63
N LEU A 560 3.81 -8.65 18.04
CA LEU A 560 3.14 -8.25 19.29
C LEU A 560 4.02 -8.50 20.52
N ALA A 561 4.70 -9.64 20.58
CA ALA A 561 5.63 -9.95 21.67
C ALA A 561 6.82 -9.00 21.69
N LEU A 562 7.42 -8.70 20.52
CA LEU A 562 8.52 -7.74 20.39
C LEU A 562 8.09 -6.31 20.74
N GLY A 563 6.90 -5.88 20.30
CA GLY A 563 6.37 -4.57 20.64
C GLY A 563 6.07 -4.43 22.13
N ALA A 564 5.45 -5.45 22.74
CA ALA A 564 5.24 -5.47 24.19
C ALA A 564 6.56 -5.45 24.98
N LEU A 565 7.59 -6.15 24.47
CA LEU A 565 8.94 -6.09 25.03
C LEU A 565 9.51 -4.67 24.94
N VAL A 566 9.38 -4.00 23.79
CA VAL A 566 9.84 -2.62 23.62
C VAL A 566 9.12 -1.67 24.59
N ASP A 567 7.79 -1.75 24.68
CA ASP A 567 7.03 -0.93 25.63
C ASP A 567 7.44 -1.18 27.10
N ALA A 568 7.90 -2.39 27.43
CA ALA A 568 8.45 -2.71 28.74
C ALA A 568 9.89 -2.18 28.95
N LEU A 569 10.69 -2.08 27.87
CA LEU A 569 12.07 -1.60 27.94
C LEU A 569 12.18 -0.09 28.16
N TYR A 570 11.29 0.72 27.57
CA TYR A 570 11.31 2.19 27.75
C TYR A 570 11.29 2.62 29.24
N PRO A 571 10.31 2.19 30.05
CA PRO A 571 10.30 2.55 31.47
C PRO A 571 11.46 1.91 32.24
N LEU A 572 11.89 0.70 31.87
CA LEU A 572 13.02 0.02 32.52
C LEU A 572 14.34 0.76 32.33
N LEU A 573 14.56 1.31 31.13
CA LEU A 573 15.76 2.06 30.77
C LEU A 573 15.64 3.56 31.10
N SER A 574 14.49 4.00 31.62
CA SER A 574 14.18 5.41 31.87
C SER A 574 14.35 6.29 30.62
N ILE A 575 14.09 5.73 29.44
CA ILE A 575 14.14 6.43 28.16
C ILE A 575 12.76 7.05 27.92
N VAL A 576 12.73 8.34 27.61
CA VAL A 576 11.49 9.00 27.15
C VAL A 576 11.35 8.72 25.65
N PRO A 577 10.23 8.15 25.19
CA PRO A 577 9.94 8.04 23.77
C PRO A 577 10.07 9.39 23.08
N SER A 578 10.91 9.48 22.05
CA SER A 578 11.06 10.69 21.26
C SER A 578 11.14 10.30 19.79
N ALA A 579 10.18 10.77 19.01
CA ALA A 579 10.38 10.96 17.58
C ALA A 579 11.05 12.34 17.39
N ALA A 580 11.89 12.47 16.37
CA ALA A 580 12.77 13.63 16.13
C ALA A 580 14.01 13.77 17.06
N MET A 581 14.73 12.67 17.29
CA MET A 581 16.09 12.71 17.87
C MET A 581 17.16 12.52 16.80
N GLY A 582 17.43 13.60 16.06
CA GLY A 582 18.82 14.00 15.91
C GLY A 582 19.28 14.65 17.22
N PRO A 583 20.54 14.49 17.64
CA PRO A 583 21.01 15.10 18.89
C PRO A 583 20.62 16.58 18.97
N GLU A 584 20.03 17.00 20.10
CA GLU A 584 19.68 18.39 20.39
C GLU A 584 20.91 19.30 20.22
N HIS A 585 21.09 19.90 19.04
CA HIS A 585 22.07 20.94 18.83
C HIS A 585 21.32 22.27 18.69
N GLY A 586 21.08 22.93 19.82
CA GLY A 586 20.42 24.23 19.88
C GLY A 586 20.98 25.22 18.86
N GLY A 587 20.10 25.97 18.17
CA GLY A 587 20.44 27.06 17.23
C GLY A 587 21.22 26.67 15.96
N SER A 588 22.17 25.73 16.05
CA SER A 588 23.05 25.31 14.98
C SER A 588 22.56 24.06 14.22
N ALA A 589 21.71 23.21 14.80
CA ALA A 589 21.09 22.10 14.07
C ALA A 589 20.20 22.59 12.92
N GLY A 590 19.49 23.70 13.11
CA GLY A 590 18.48 24.17 12.16
C GLY A 590 19.06 24.52 10.79
N TRP A 591 20.28 25.05 10.72
CA TRP A 591 20.92 25.35 9.44
C TRP A 591 21.48 24.10 8.76
N ILE A 592 21.94 23.11 9.51
CA ILE A 592 22.35 21.80 8.95
C ILE A 592 21.13 21.08 8.37
N ALA A 593 20.01 21.04 9.10
CA ALA A 593 18.78 20.42 8.64
C ALA A 593 18.24 21.12 7.37
N ARG A 594 18.11 22.46 7.39
CA ARG A 594 17.65 23.23 6.22
C ARG A 594 18.62 23.15 5.04
N GLY A 595 19.93 23.17 5.29
CA GLY A 595 20.97 23.02 4.27
C GLY A 595 20.94 21.63 3.62
N SER A 596 20.81 20.59 4.44
CA SER A 596 20.66 19.20 3.97
C SER A 596 19.36 19.03 3.20
N ALA A 597 18.26 19.64 3.65
CA ALA A 597 16.98 19.64 2.97
C ALA A 597 17.08 20.29 1.59
N LEU A 598 17.79 21.43 1.48
CA LEU A 598 18.04 22.07 0.19
C LEU A 598 18.85 21.16 -0.75
N VAL A 599 19.93 20.55 -0.25
CA VAL A 599 20.75 19.61 -1.04
C VAL A 599 19.93 18.43 -1.51
N LEU A 600 19.20 17.77 -0.60
CA LEU A 600 18.34 16.63 -0.91
C LEU A 600 17.24 17.02 -1.91
N ALA A 601 16.60 18.18 -1.73
CA ALA A 601 15.58 18.68 -2.66
C ALA A 601 16.17 18.90 -4.07
N ILE A 602 17.37 19.49 -4.18
CA ILE A 602 18.05 19.64 -5.46
C ILE A 602 18.35 18.28 -6.09
N LEU A 603 18.89 17.33 -5.33
CA LEU A 603 19.19 15.98 -5.81
C LEU A 603 17.93 15.25 -6.28
N MET A 604 16.83 15.33 -5.52
CA MET A 604 15.55 14.75 -5.91
C MET A 604 14.94 15.44 -7.15
N LEU A 605 15.05 16.76 -7.27
CA LEU A 605 14.59 17.48 -8.47
C LEU A 605 15.39 17.09 -9.70
N LEU A 606 16.72 17.04 -9.60
CA LEU A 606 17.60 16.59 -10.67
C LEU A 606 17.27 15.15 -11.07
N SER A 607 17.04 14.28 -10.08
CA SER A 607 16.62 12.91 -10.28
C SER A 607 15.30 12.80 -11.06
N LEU A 608 14.26 13.54 -10.65
CA LEU A 608 12.97 13.58 -11.33
C LEU A 608 13.09 14.09 -12.77
N VAL A 609 14.01 15.03 -13.04
CA VAL A 609 14.30 15.50 -14.39
C VAL A 609 15.01 14.42 -15.22
N ARG A 610 16.05 13.77 -14.68
CA ARG A 610 16.79 12.69 -15.37
C ARG A 610 15.91 11.49 -15.71
N THR A 611 15.14 11.02 -14.74
CA THR A 611 14.27 9.85 -14.90
C THR A 611 13.12 10.13 -15.88
N ARG A 612 12.54 11.34 -15.87
CA ARG A 612 11.49 11.74 -16.84
C ARG A 612 12.02 12.00 -18.26
N LEU A 613 13.23 12.54 -18.41
CA LEU A 613 13.86 12.75 -19.72
C LEU A 613 14.41 11.43 -20.33
N GLY A 614 14.76 10.45 -19.50
CA GLY A 614 15.20 9.12 -19.95
C GLY A 614 14.08 8.16 -20.37
N SER A 615 12.85 8.39 -19.92
CA SER A 615 11.66 7.57 -20.24
C SER A 615 11.08 7.78 -21.66
N GLY A 616 11.84 8.39 -22.57
CA GLY A 616 11.47 8.54 -23.99
C GLY A 616 11.67 7.27 -24.85
N ALA A 617 12.33 6.24 -24.33
CA ALA A 617 12.45 4.96 -25.02
C ALA A 617 12.21 3.80 -24.04
N PRO A 618 11.26 2.88 -24.32
CA PRO A 618 11.27 1.61 -23.62
C PRO A 618 12.63 0.95 -23.88
N ARG A 619 13.33 0.51 -22.83
CA ARG A 619 14.41 -0.48 -22.98
C ARG A 619 13.74 -1.76 -23.44
N SER A 620 13.57 -1.89 -24.76
CA SER A 620 13.22 -3.14 -25.40
C SER A 620 14.28 -4.16 -25.00
N VAL A 621 13.83 -5.26 -24.41
CA VAL A 621 14.53 -6.55 -24.52
C VAL A 621 14.88 -6.73 -26.00
N PRO A 622 16.11 -7.12 -26.37
CA PRO A 622 16.44 -7.39 -27.76
C PRO A 622 15.50 -8.50 -28.24
N ASP A 623 14.53 -8.13 -29.07
CA ASP A 623 13.67 -9.06 -29.76
C ASP A 623 14.51 -9.65 -30.90
N SER A 624 15.04 -10.85 -30.68
CA SER A 624 15.74 -11.61 -31.72
C SER A 624 14.70 -12.26 -32.64
N THR A 625 13.97 -11.45 -33.41
CA THR A 625 13.25 -11.92 -34.59
C THR A 625 13.30 -10.86 -35.67
N ASP A 626 14.28 -10.99 -36.56
CA ASP A 626 14.29 -10.32 -37.85
C ASP A 626 13.08 -10.79 -38.66
N GLY A 627 12.09 -9.90 -38.80
CA GLY A 627 10.96 -10.07 -39.70
C GLY A 627 11.40 -9.87 -41.15
N HIS A 628 11.52 -10.96 -41.91
CA HIS A 628 11.48 -10.89 -43.36
C HIS A 628 10.07 -10.52 -43.82
N SER A 629 9.96 -9.34 -44.41
CA SER A 629 8.82 -8.83 -45.15
C SER A 629 8.65 -9.58 -46.48
N VAL A 630 7.56 -10.33 -46.66
CA VAL A 630 6.99 -10.63 -47.99
C VAL A 630 5.46 -10.72 -47.91
N LEU A 631 4.78 -9.70 -48.42
CA LEU A 631 3.58 -9.85 -49.25
C LEU A 631 4.03 -9.54 -50.71
N PRO A 632 3.40 -10.04 -51.79
CA PRO A 632 1.98 -10.39 -51.90
C PRO A 632 1.65 -11.68 -52.72
N THR A 633 0.46 -12.24 -52.51
CA THR A 633 -0.58 -12.53 -53.54
C THR A 633 -1.84 -13.09 -52.88
#